data_AF-C5DIC9-F1
#
_entry.id   AF-C5DIC9-F1
#
_cell.length_a   1.000
_cell.length_b   1.000
_cell.length_c   1.000
_cell.angle_alpha   90.00
_cell.angle_beta   90.00
_cell.angle_gamma   90.00
#
_symmetry.space_group_name_H-M   'P 1'
#
loop_
_entity.id
_entity.type
_entity.pdbx_description
1 polymer ?
#
loop_
_entity_poly.entity_id
_entity_poly.type
_entity_poly.pdbx_seq_one_letter_code
_entity_poly.pdbx_strand_id
1 'polypeptide(L)'
;MAQLTIDTASQSIFENLLTTMIQDIVARTTTQAQTLRARYGGIPKPYFHDKSGTLDINGMPKQQESSIYFHCDNCSRDVSVNRFAAHVERCLTRGRRG
;
A
#
# COMPACT_ATOMS: atom_id res chain seq x y z
N MET A 1 -46.02 -26.66 -6.36
CA MET A 1 -44.83 -26.61 -5.47
C MET A 1 -43.73 -27.38 -6.17
N ALA A 2 -42.57 -26.78 -6.39
CA ALA A 2 -41.45 -27.49 -7.03
C ALA A 2 -41.05 -28.68 -6.16
N GLN A 3 -40.80 -29.83 -6.78
CA GLN A 3 -40.51 -31.07 -6.06
C GLN A 3 -39.12 -30.99 -5.43
N LEU A 4 -39.04 -31.27 -4.13
CA LEU A 4 -37.79 -31.27 -3.39
C LEU A 4 -36.95 -32.48 -3.81
N THR A 5 -35.90 -32.26 -4.58
CA THR A 5 -34.88 -33.25 -4.93
C THR A 5 -33.54 -32.89 -4.28
N ILE A 6 -32.63 -33.87 -4.18
CA ILE A 6 -31.25 -33.63 -3.70
C ILE A 6 -30.60 -32.48 -4.46
N ASP A 7 -30.82 -32.40 -5.77
CA ASP A 7 -30.29 -31.35 -6.64
C ASP A 7 -30.84 -29.98 -6.25
N THR A 8 -32.17 -29.84 -6.13
CA THR A 8 -32.77 -28.56 -5.73
C THR A 8 -32.36 -28.11 -4.32
N ALA A 9 -32.16 -29.06 -3.40
CA ALA A 9 -31.68 -28.77 -2.05
C ALA A 9 -30.20 -28.33 -2.07
N SER A 10 -29.35 -29.03 -2.82
CA SER A 10 -27.93 -28.70 -2.97
C SER A 10 -27.73 -27.35 -3.66
N GLN A 11 -28.54 -27.07 -4.68
CA GLN A 11 -28.56 -25.77 -5.36
C GLN A 11 -28.95 -24.65 -4.41
N SER A 12 -30.00 -24.84 -3.59
CA SER A 12 -30.40 -23.86 -2.58
C SER A 12 -29.29 -23.60 -1.57
N ILE A 13 -28.59 -24.64 -1.08
CA ILE A 13 -27.45 -24.47 -0.18
C ILE A 13 -26.33 -23.67 -0.86
N PHE A 14 -26.00 -24.03 -2.10
CA PHE A 14 -24.98 -23.35 -2.87
C PHE A 14 -25.31 -21.87 -3.11
N GLU A 15 -26.56 -21.56 -3.48
CA GLU A 15 -27.06 -20.20 -3.65
C GLU A 15 -27.00 -19.41 -2.35
N ASN A 16 -27.38 -20.01 -1.22
CA ASN A 16 -27.26 -19.36 0.10
C ASN A 16 -25.80 -19.03 0.44
N LEU A 17 -24.87 -19.95 0.18
CA LEU A 17 -23.45 -19.71 0.40
C LEU A 17 -22.91 -18.60 -0.51
N LEU A 18 -23.19 -18.67 -1.81
CA LEU A 18 -22.74 -17.66 -2.77
C LEU A 18 -23.31 -16.27 -2.47
N THR A 19 -24.62 -16.19 -2.22
CA THR A 19 -25.28 -14.90 -1.94
C THR A 19 -24.74 -14.28 -0.65
N THR A 20 -24.53 -15.08 0.40
CA THR A 20 -23.93 -14.61 1.65
C THR A 20 -22.51 -14.09 1.42
N MET A 21 -21.67 -14.81 0.65
CA MET A 21 -20.31 -14.37 0.34
C MET A 21 -20.30 -13.08 -0.50
N ILE A 22 -21.15 -12.99 -1.52
CA ILE A 22 -21.25 -11.79 -2.36
C ILE A 22 -21.69 -10.60 -1.52
N GLN A 23 -22.70 -10.77 -0.67
CA GLN A 23 -23.19 -9.71 0.21
C GLN A 23 -22.11 -9.23 1.18
N ASP A 24 -21.33 -10.14 1.78
CA ASP A 24 -20.22 -9.77 2.67
C ASP A 24 -19.12 -9.00 1.94
N ILE A 25 -18.70 -9.45 0.74
CA ILE A 25 -17.69 -8.76 -0.08
C ILE A 25 -18.16 -7.35 -0.45
N VAL A 26 -19.42 -7.21 -0.91
CA VAL A 26 -19.99 -5.92 -1.31
C VAL A 26 -20.12 -4.99 -0.10
N ALA A 27 -20.59 -5.49 1.04
CA ALA A 27 -20.72 -4.70 2.26
C ALA A 27 -19.35 -4.15 2.72
N ARG A 28 -18.31 -4.99 2.75
CA ARG A 28 -16.95 -4.55 3.11
C ARG A 28 -16.38 -3.54 2.13
N THR A 29 -16.53 -3.79 0.83
CA THR A 29 -15.99 -2.92 -0.22
C THR A 29 -16.65 -1.55 -0.21
N THR A 30 -17.98 -1.50 -0.06
CA THR A 30 -18.76 -0.27 -0.04
C THR A 30 -18.52 0.56 1.23
N THR A 31 -18.48 -0.08 2.40
CA THR A 31 -18.19 0.61 3.68
C THR A 31 -16.77 1.18 3.69
N GLN A 32 -15.78 0.44 3.18
CA GLN A 32 -14.42 0.95 3.04
C GLN A 32 -14.35 2.14 2.09
N ALA A 33 -14.98 2.05 0.91
CA ALA A 33 -15.03 3.15 -0.05
C ALA A 33 -15.74 4.39 0.51
N GLN A 34 -16.85 4.20 1.23
CA GLN A 34 -17.57 5.29 1.88
C GLN A 34 -16.71 5.97 2.95
N THR A 35 -16.00 5.19 3.78
CA THR A 35 -15.11 5.71 4.81
C THR A 35 -13.99 6.56 4.21
N LEU A 36 -13.36 6.08 3.13
CA LEU A 36 -12.31 6.82 2.42
C LEU A 36 -12.86 8.13 1.84
N ARG A 37 -14.04 8.09 1.22
CA ARG A 37 -14.67 9.28 0.62
C ARG A 37 -15.02 10.34 1.66
N ALA A 38 -15.57 9.92 2.78
CA ALA A 38 -15.91 10.81 3.89
C ALA A 38 -14.66 11.43 4.53
N ARG A 39 -13.59 10.66 4.69
CA ARG A 39 -12.35 11.12 5.33
C ARG A 39 -11.53 12.08 4.46
N TYR A 40 -11.46 11.84 3.16
CA TYR A 40 -10.56 12.56 2.24
C TYR A 40 -11.27 13.52 1.28
N GLY A 41 -12.55 13.83 1.52
CA GLY A 41 -13.23 14.95 0.85
C GLY A 41 -13.70 14.69 -0.59
N GLY A 42 -14.31 13.54 -0.86
CA GLY A 42 -14.84 13.19 -2.18
C GLY A 42 -14.30 11.86 -2.70
N ILE A 43 -14.16 11.68 -4.01
CA ILE A 43 -13.59 10.45 -4.57
C ILE A 43 -12.06 10.51 -4.38
N PRO A 44 -11.44 9.57 -3.62
CA PRO A 44 -10.00 9.56 -3.43
C PRO A 44 -9.29 9.51 -4.79
N LYS A 45 -8.25 10.33 -4.98
CA LYS A 45 -7.41 10.23 -6.17
C LYS A 45 -6.75 8.85 -6.17
N PRO A 46 -6.99 8.00 -7.18
CA PRO A 46 -6.33 6.71 -7.26
C PRO A 46 -4.83 6.91 -7.46
N TYR A 47 -4.03 5.93 -7.03
CA TYR A 47 -2.61 5.90 -7.36
C TYR A 47 -2.42 5.87 -8.88
N PHE A 48 -1.36 6.54 -9.34
CA PHE A 48 -0.97 6.50 -10.73
C PHE A 48 -0.58 5.07 -11.12
N HIS A 49 -1.13 4.58 -12.23
CA HIS A 49 -0.85 3.25 -12.76
C HIS A 49 -0.09 3.37 -14.07
N ASP A 50 1.21 3.10 -14.03
CA ASP A 50 2.07 3.07 -15.20
C ASP A 50 2.17 1.65 -15.78
N LYS A 51 1.78 1.49 -17.04
CA LYS A 51 1.93 0.21 -17.76
C LYS A 51 3.40 -0.11 -18.06
N SER A 52 4.26 0.89 -18.11
CA SER A 52 5.68 0.73 -18.43
C SER A 52 6.55 0.45 -17.19
N GLY A 53 6.02 0.67 -15.98
CA GLY A 53 6.73 0.44 -14.71
C GLY A 53 7.87 1.43 -14.43
N THR A 54 7.84 2.60 -15.06
CA THR A 54 8.86 3.66 -14.94
C THR A 54 8.49 4.75 -13.96
N LEU A 55 7.19 4.97 -13.74
CA LEU A 55 6.63 5.98 -12.86
C LEU A 55 6.12 5.36 -11.55
N ASP A 56 6.26 6.10 -10.46
CA ASP A 56 5.77 5.72 -9.14
C ASP A 56 4.24 5.91 -8.98
N ILE A 57 3.73 5.67 -7.77
CA ILE A 57 2.30 5.85 -7.42
C ILE A 57 1.78 7.29 -7.59
N ASN A 58 2.68 8.26 -7.74
CA ASN A 58 2.36 9.68 -7.94
C ASN A 58 2.54 10.10 -9.42
N GLY A 59 3.01 9.20 -10.28
CA GLY A 59 3.34 9.50 -11.68
C GLY A 59 4.70 10.15 -11.87
N MET A 60 5.61 10.00 -10.90
CA MET A 60 6.95 10.59 -10.92
C MET A 60 7.99 9.54 -11.31
N PRO A 61 9.01 9.90 -12.12
CA PRO A 61 10.11 8.99 -12.44
C PRO A 61 10.98 8.75 -11.20
N LYS A 62 11.73 7.64 -11.20
CA LYS A 62 12.71 7.35 -10.14
C LYS A 62 13.68 8.52 -9.98
N GLN A 63 13.74 9.09 -8.78
CA GLN A 63 14.71 10.13 -8.44
C GLN A 63 16.12 9.55 -8.40
N GLN A 64 17.10 10.32 -8.88
CA GLN A 64 18.49 9.90 -8.84
C GLN A 64 19.03 9.99 -7.40
N GLU A 65 19.21 8.84 -6.73
CA GLU A 65 19.59 8.80 -5.31
C GLU A 65 20.92 9.52 -4.98
N SER A 66 21.81 9.70 -5.96
CA SER A 66 23.07 10.43 -5.77
C SER A 66 22.92 11.95 -5.68
N SER A 67 21.76 12.51 -6.06
CA SER A 67 21.47 13.94 -5.88
C SER A 67 20.76 14.25 -4.56
N ILE A 68 20.37 13.23 -3.80
CA ILE A 68 19.70 13.38 -2.50
C ILE A 68 20.76 13.29 -1.39
N TYR A 69 20.68 14.20 -0.43
CA TYR A 69 21.56 14.25 0.73
C TYR A 69 20.73 14.21 2.02
N PHE A 70 21.23 13.50 3.02
CA PHE A 70 20.72 13.51 4.39
C PHE A 70 21.69 14.24 5.31
N HIS A 71 21.14 15.00 6.24
CA HIS A 71 21.92 15.60 7.31
C HIS A 71 22.25 14.54 8.36
N CYS A 72 23.53 14.41 8.74
CA CYS A 72 23.93 13.52 9.83
C CYS A 72 23.97 14.29 11.15
N ASP A 73 23.04 14.02 12.07
CA ASP A 73 22.98 14.68 13.38
C ASP A 73 24.19 14.38 14.29
N ASN A 74 24.94 13.30 14.03
CA ASN A 74 26.11 12.94 14.85
C ASN A 74 27.38 13.74 14.51
N CYS A 75 27.54 14.17 13.24
CA CYS A 75 28.74 14.92 12.82
C CYS A 75 28.44 16.21 12.04
N SER A 76 27.16 16.55 11.92
CA SER A 76 26.63 17.74 11.23
C SER A 76 27.05 17.84 9.76
N ARG A 77 27.35 16.71 9.11
CA ARG A 77 27.71 16.66 7.69
C ARG A 77 26.49 16.26 6.86
N ASP A 78 26.35 16.90 5.71
CA ASP A 78 25.44 16.42 4.67
C ASP A 78 26.10 15.29 3.89
N VAL A 79 25.42 14.15 3.84
CA VAL A 79 25.93 12.90 3.29
C VAL A 79 24.95 12.42 2.23
N SER A 80 25.46 12.04 1.06
CA SER A 80 24.61 11.51 0.00
C SER A 80 23.88 10.25 0.48
N VAL A 81 22.59 10.11 0.13
CA VAL A 81 21.72 9.04 0.63
C VAL A 81 22.31 7.66 0.36
N ASN A 82 22.82 7.46 -0.85
CA ASN A 82 23.47 6.21 -1.28
C ASN A 82 24.79 5.89 -0.53
N ARG A 83 25.32 6.81 0.28
CA ARG A 83 26.52 6.61 1.13
C ARG A 83 26.19 6.68 2.62
N PHE A 84 24.94 6.92 2.99
CA PHE A 84 24.57 7.17 4.37
C PHE A 84 24.85 5.96 5.28
N ALA A 85 24.55 4.73 4.85
CA ALA A 85 24.86 3.52 5.62
C ALA A 85 26.37 3.38 5.92
N ALA A 86 27.21 3.46 4.88
CA ALA A 86 28.67 3.40 5.03
C ALA A 86 29.24 4.57 5.84
N HIS A 87 28.56 5.72 5.82
CA HIS A 87 28.89 6.85 6.67
C HIS A 87 28.58 6.55 8.13
N VAL A 88 27.37 6.07 8.45
CA VAL A 88 26.92 5.74 9.81
C VAL A 88 27.88 4.75 10.47
N GLU A 89 28.30 3.69 9.76
CA GLU A 89 29.29 2.73 10.27
C GLU A 89 30.56 3.41 10.77
N ARG A 90 31.12 4.36 10.01
CA ARG A 90 32.37 5.06 10.36
C ARG A 90 32.15 6.18 11.35
N CYS A 91 31.04 6.88 11.23
CA CYS A 91 30.69 8.04 12.03
C CYS A 91 30.42 7.63 13.47
N LEU A 92 29.65 6.56 13.67
CA LEU A 92 29.30 6.05 14.99
C LEU A 92 30.44 5.25 15.63
N THR A 93 31.27 4.54 14.86
CA THR A 93 32.42 3.80 15.44
C THR A 93 33.58 4.70 15.84
N ARG A 94 33.72 5.89 15.24
CA ARG A 94 34.78 6.85 15.62
C ARG A 94 34.42 7.71 16.85
N GLY A 95 33.20 7.59 17.38
CA GLY A 95 32.67 8.39 18.50
C GLY A 95 32.83 7.76 19.89
N ARG A 96 34.04 7.34 20.29
CA ARG A 96 34.46 7.24 21.71
C ARG A 96 35.98 7.30 21.87
N ARG A 97 36.60 8.34 21.29
CA ARG A 97 37.92 8.84 21.70
C ARG A 97 37.77 10.33 22.01
N GLY A 98 37.00 10.61 23.06
CA GLY A 98 37.21 11.77 23.92
C GLY A 98 38.05 11.32 25.10
#